data_AF-A0AA51IV12-F1
#
_entry.id   AF-A0AA51IV12-F1
#
_cell.length_a   1.000
_cell.length_b   1.000
_cell.length_c   1.000
_cell.angle_alpha   90.00
_cell.angle_beta   90.00
_cell.angle_gamma   90.00
#
_symmetry.space_group_name_H-M   'P 1'
#
loop_
_entity.id
_entity.type
_entity.pdbx_description
1 polymer ?
#
loop_
_entity_poly.entity_id
_entity_poly.type
_entity_poly.pdbx_seq_one_letter_code
_entity_poly.pdbx_strand_id
1 'polypeptide(L)' 'DNQEGVIVTDQDSIWKCVCTLSGYHTRCIYDITWCHITGLLATACGDDIIRVFKEADNCDPNAPS' A
#
# COMPACT_ATOMS: atom_id res chain seq x y z
N ASP A 1 -13.60 19.28 -10.06
CA ASP A 1 -13.63 17.82 -9.96
C ASP A 1 -12.76 17.32 -8.82
N ASN A 2 -13.29 16.34 -8.08
CA ASN A 2 -12.58 15.64 -7.03
C ASN A 2 -11.89 14.41 -7.63
N GLN A 3 -10.68 14.58 -8.13
CA GLN A 3 -9.92 13.51 -8.81
C GLN A 3 -9.67 12.30 -7.89
N GLU A 4 -9.63 12.52 -6.58
CA GLU A 4 -9.46 11.50 -5.55
C GLU A 4 -10.72 10.66 -5.32
N GLY A 5 -11.90 11.17 -5.70
CA GLY A 5 -13.18 10.50 -5.49
C GLY A 5 -13.60 10.40 -4.02
N VAL A 6 -13.02 11.19 -3.11
CA VAL A 6 -13.36 11.18 -1.69
C VAL A 6 -13.83 12.55 -1.21
N ILE A 7 -15.02 12.62 -0.63
CA ILE A 7 -15.58 13.89 -0.14
C ILE A 7 -14.90 14.24 1.19
N VAL A 8 -14.17 15.36 1.22
CA VAL A 8 -13.61 15.94 2.45
C VAL A 8 -14.60 16.99 2.97
N THR A 9 -15.26 16.71 4.09
CA THR A 9 -16.27 17.62 4.68
C THR A 9 -15.71 18.60 5.70
N ASP A 10 -14.56 18.28 6.29
CA ASP A 10 -13.90 19.06 7.36
C ASP A 10 -12.50 19.54 6.93
N GLN A 11 -11.75 20.22 7.80
CA GLN A 11 -10.36 20.62 7.53
C GLN A 11 -9.34 19.49 7.66
N ASP A 12 -9.80 18.27 7.98
CA ASP A 12 -8.93 17.12 8.23
C ASP A 12 -8.63 16.33 6.95
N SER A 13 -7.41 15.80 6.88
CA SER A 13 -7.02 14.87 5.81
C SER A 13 -7.69 13.52 5.99
N ILE A 14 -8.17 12.92 4.90
CA ILE A 14 -8.82 11.60 4.91
C ILE A 14 -8.01 10.57 4.14
N TRP A 15 -8.08 9.31 4.58
CA TRP A 15 -7.38 8.21 3.94
C TRP A 15 -8.28 7.47 2.96
N LYS A 16 -7.74 7.14 1.79
CA LYS A 16 -8.34 6.27 0.77
C LYS A 16 -7.45 5.05 0.57
N CYS A 17 -8.03 3.86 0.49
CA CYS A 17 -7.29 2.70 0.03
C CYS A 17 -7.08 2.80 -1.49
N VAL A 18 -5.82 2.91 -1.93
CA VAL A 18 -5.44 3.05 -3.34
C VAL A 18 -4.75 1.80 -3.92
N CYS A 19 -4.44 0.79 -3.12
CA CYS A 19 -3.86 -0.46 -3.60
C CYS A 19 -4.11 -1.58 -2.60
N THR A 20 -4.34 -2.80 -3.09
CA THR A 20 -4.37 -4.02 -2.25
C THR A 20 -3.50 -5.11 -2.87
N LEU A 21 -2.40 -5.45 -2.23
CA LEU A 21 -1.53 -6.56 -2.63
C LEU A 21 -2.13 -7.88 -2.14
N SER A 22 -2.85 -8.59 -3.01
CA SER A 22 -3.52 -9.86 -2.69
C SER A 22 -2.80 -11.08 -3.26
N GLY A 23 -2.99 -12.24 -2.62
CA GLY A 23 -2.46 -13.52 -3.11
C GLY A 23 -0.97 -13.77 -2.87
N TYR A 24 -0.22 -12.80 -2.33
CA TYR A 24 1.21 -12.96 -2.10
C TYR A 24 1.56 -13.73 -0.81
N HIS A 25 0.70 -13.66 0.20
CA HIS A 25 0.94 -14.24 1.53
C HIS A 25 -0.04 -15.36 1.81
N THR A 26 0.45 -16.49 2.33
CA THR A 26 -0.40 -17.67 2.62
C THR A 26 -0.86 -17.72 4.09
N ARG A 27 -0.30 -16.84 4.94
CA ARG A 27 -0.60 -16.70 6.37
C ARG A 27 -0.63 -15.22 6.76
N CYS A 28 -0.84 -14.93 8.05
CA CYS A 28 -0.87 -13.57 8.57
C CYS A 28 0.44 -12.81 8.33
N ILE A 29 0.33 -11.54 8.01
CA ILE A 29 1.44 -10.59 8.01
C ILE A 29 1.51 -10.00 9.42
N TYR A 30 2.66 -10.13 10.09
CA TYR A 30 2.85 -9.66 11.46
C TYR A 30 3.51 -8.29 11.53
N ASP A 31 4.28 -7.91 10.52
CA ASP A 31 4.95 -6.61 10.44
C ASP A 31 5.20 -6.17 8.99
N ILE A 32 5.28 -4.86 8.79
CA ILE A 32 5.67 -4.22 7.53
C ILE A 32 6.64 -3.06 7.79
N THR A 33 7.54 -2.81 6.84
CA THR A 33 8.39 -1.62 6.91
C THR A 33 8.63 -1.02 5.53
N TRP A 34 8.56 0.30 5.45
CA TRP A 34 8.82 1.07 4.24
C TRP A 34 10.18 1.76 4.34
N CYS A 35 11.08 1.46 3.41
CA CYS A 35 12.39 2.08 3.37
C CYS A 35 12.30 3.53 2.84
N HIS A 36 12.58 4.51 3.69
CA HIS A 36 12.57 5.93 3.35
C HIS A 36 13.62 6.35 2.29
N ILE A 37 14.63 5.51 2.03
CA ILE A 37 15.69 5.79 1.04
C ILE A 37 15.34 5.21 -0.34
N THR A 38 14.83 3.97 -0.37
CA THR A 38 14.61 3.24 -1.62
C THR A 38 13.14 3.14 -2.04
N GLY A 39 12.20 3.47 -1.14
CA GLY A 39 10.78 3.28 -1.38
C GLY A 39 10.34 1.81 -1.40
N LEU A 40 11.22 0.86 -1.05
CA LEU A 40 10.86 -0.56 -0.99
C LEU A 40 10.02 -0.88 0.26
N LEU A 41 9.02 -1.74 0.10
CA LEU A 41 8.15 -2.22 1.17
C LEU A 41 8.54 -3.68 1.50
N ALA A 42 9.00 -3.93 2.72
CA ALA A 42 9.25 -5.28 3.22
C ALA A 42 8.11 -5.77 4.12
N THR A 43 7.78 -7.06 4.05
CA THR A 43 6.72 -7.68 4.85
C THR A 43 7.26 -8.93 5.55
N ALA A 44 6.89 -9.12 6.82
CA ALA A 44 7.20 -10.32 7.61
C ALA A 44 5.91 -11.13 7.83
N CYS A 45 5.88 -12.35 7.28
CA CYS A 45 4.70 -13.20 7.29
C CYS A 45 4.94 -14.50 8.06
N GLY A 46 3.88 -15.05 8.65
CA GLY A 46 3.90 -16.34 9.35
C GLY A 46 4.08 -17.55 8.43
N ASP A 47 4.25 -17.36 7.12
CA ASP A 47 4.60 -18.42 6.16
C ASP A 47 6.11 -18.58 5.95
N ASP A 48 6.89 -18.11 6.92
CA ASP A 48 8.35 -18.20 6.99
C ASP A 48 9.08 -17.47 5.85
N ILE A 49 8.39 -16.58 5.13
CA ILE A 49 8.94 -15.85 3.98
C ILE A 49 8.87 -14.33 4.22
N ILE A 50 10.01 -13.67 4.00
CA ILE A 50 10.11 -12.21 3.86
C ILE A 50 9.93 -11.84 2.39
N ARG A 51 9.08 -10.86 2.10
CA ARG A 51 8.86 -10.35 0.73
C ARG A 51 9.19 -8.88 0.65
N VAL A 52 9.78 -8.46 -0.47
CA VAL A 52 10.11 -7.07 -0.80
C VAL A 52 9.34 -6.66 -2.04
N PHE A 53 8.57 -5.59 -1.93
CA PHE A 53 7.77 -5.00 -3.00
C PHE A 53 8.34 -3.66 -3.42
N LYS A 54 8.19 -3.33 -4.71
CA LYS A 54 8.51 -2.02 -5.31
C LYS A 54 7.25 -1.53 -6.04
N GLU A 55 6.98 -0.24 -5.93
CA GLU A 55 5.98 0.43 -6.76
C GLU A 55 6.33 0.31 -8.25
N ALA A 56 5.31 0.11 -9.10
CA ALA A 56 5.48 0.07 -10.54
C ALA A 56 5.62 1.50 -11.09
N ASP A 57 6.53 1.71 -12.06
CA ASP A 57 6.90 3.06 -12.51
C ASP A 57 5.75 3.88 -13.15
N ASN A 58 4.62 3.24 -13.53
CA ASN A 58 3.47 3.87 -14.18
C ASN A 58 2.13 3.60 -13.46
N CYS A 59 2.14 3.52 -12.13
CA CYS A 59 0.90 3.34 -11.36
C CYS A 59 0.11 4.66 -11.28
N ASP A 60 -1.22 4.60 -11.38
CA ASP A 60 -2.10 5.72 -11.01
C ASP A 60 -2.12 5.79 -9.47
N PRO A 61 -1.71 6.92 -8.86
CA PRO A 61 -1.69 7.06 -7.40
C PRO A 61 -3.08 7.02 -6.75
N ASN A 62 -4.15 7.21 -7.54
CA ASN A 62 -5.51 7.42 -7.06
C ASN A 62 -6.46 6.26 -7.39
N ALA A 63 -6.03 5.33 -8.25
CA ALA A 63 -6.83 4.16 -8.64
C ALA A 63 -6.51 2.96 -7.74
N PRO A 64 -7.53 2.21 -7.29
CA PRO A 64 -7.28 0.88 -6.75
C PRO A 64 -6.77 -0.03 -7.87
N SER A 65 -5.51 -0.47 -7.77
CA SER A 65 -4.96 -1.53 -8.63
C SER A 65 -5.57 -2.90 -8.30
#